data_AF-A0A7C3G343-F1
#
_entry.id   AF-A0A7C3G343-F1
#
_cell.length_a   1.000
_cell.length_b   1.000
_cell.length_c   1.000
_cell.angle_alpha   90.00
_cell.angle_beta   90.00
_cell.angle_gamma   90.00
#
_symmetry.space_group_name_H-M   'P 1'
#
loop_
_entity.id
_entity.type
_entity.pdbx_description
1 polymer ?
#
loop_
_entity_poly.entity_id
_entity_poly.type
_entity_poly.pdbx_seq_one_letter_code
_entity_poly.pdbx_strand_id
1 'polypeptide(L)'
;TLGYLVIVVTNQRAVARGLLTAAELGAIHRKMRQALAARGAAIDAVYCCPHEEGSCSCRKPAPGLVLEAARDFDIDLRSSILIGDSRRDRELAEGLGIAYVEVRNGRIVEIVPRR
;
A
#
# COMPACT_ATOMS: atom_id res chain seq x y z
N THR A 1 13.40 -8.88 -14.43
CA THR A 1 12.16 -8.51 -13.71
C THR A 1 11.13 -8.07 -14.75
N LEU A 2 9.83 -8.09 -14.41
CA LEU A 2 8.74 -7.69 -15.33
C LEU A 2 8.57 -6.16 -15.47
N GLY A 3 9.50 -5.36 -14.94
CA GLY A 3 9.47 -3.89 -15.03
C GLY A 3 8.52 -3.16 -14.08
N TYR A 4 7.84 -3.89 -13.18
CA TYR A 4 6.94 -3.27 -12.19
C TYR A 4 7.71 -2.69 -10.99
N LEU A 5 7.23 -1.55 -10.51
CA LEU A 5 7.51 -1.05 -9.18
C LEU A 5 6.62 -1.75 -8.15
N VAL A 6 7.20 -2.12 -7.00
CA VAL A 6 6.52 -2.71 -5.85
C VAL A 6 6.46 -1.68 -4.73
N ILE A 7 5.31 -1.02 -4.60
CA ILE A 7 5.07 0.02 -3.61
C ILE A 7 4.11 -0.49 -2.54
N VAL A 8 4.49 -0.35 -1.27
CA VAL A 8 3.60 -0.63 -0.13
C VAL A 8 2.89 0.65 0.29
N VAL A 9 1.55 0.61 0.36
CA VAL A 9 0.74 1.71 0.92
C VAL A 9 -0.07 1.16 2.09
N THR A 10 0.15 1.69 3.30
CA THR A 10 -0.37 1.09 4.54
C THR A 10 -0.97 2.10 5.54
N ASN A 11 -2.02 1.69 6.24
CA ASN A 11 -2.63 2.46 7.33
C ASN A 11 -2.09 1.95 8.68
N GLN A 12 -1.25 2.72 9.37
CA GLN A 12 -0.64 2.34 10.65
C GLN A 12 -1.27 3.08 11.82
N ARG A 13 -2.52 2.73 12.13
CA ARG A 13 -3.27 3.33 13.26
C ARG A 13 -2.57 3.19 14.62
N ALA A 14 -1.68 2.19 14.77
CA ALA A 14 -0.91 1.99 15.99
C ALA A 14 -0.05 3.21 16.33
N VAL A 15 0.43 3.94 15.30
CA VAL A 15 1.17 5.18 15.50
C VAL A 15 0.26 6.27 16.04
N ALA A 16 -0.94 6.46 15.46
CA ALA A 16 -1.92 7.43 15.94
C ALA A 16 -2.28 7.24 17.42
N ARG A 17 -2.31 5.98 17.86
CA ARG A 17 -2.66 5.57 19.22
C ARG A 17 -1.49 5.57 20.20
N GLY A 18 -0.29 5.97 19.76
CA GLY A 18 0.92 5.92 20.58
C GLY A 18 1.37 4.50 20.96
N LEU A 19 0.84 3.47 20.29
CA LEU A 19 1.21 2.06 20.50
C LEU A 19 2.48 1.68 19.73
N LEU A 20 2.89 2.52 18.78
CA LEU A 20 4.06 2.33 17.95
C LEU A 20 4.69 3.68 17.62
N THR A 21 5.97 3.85 17.92
CA THR A 21 6.73 5.03 17.51
C THR A 21 7.11 4.95 16.03
N ALA A 22 7.43 6.08 15.42
CA ALA A 22 7.94 6.12 14.05
C ALA A 22 9.24 5.31 13.89
N ALA A 23 10.09 5.28 14.92
CA ALA A 23 11.33 4.51 14.92
C ALA A 23 11.07 2.99 14.92
N GLU A 24 10.14 2.52 15.74
CA GLU A 24 9.73 1.11 15.78
C GLU A 24 9.06 0.67 14.47
N LEU A 25 8.19 1.51 13.91
CA LEU A 25 7.62 1.25 12.59
C LEU A 25 8.70 1.16 11.51
N GLY A 26 9.69 2.06 11.55
CA GLY A 26 10.86 1.99 10.68
C GLY A 26 11.64 0.69 10.83
N ALA A 27 11.79 0.17 12.05
CA ALA A 27 12.43 -1.12 12.30
C ALA A 27 11.65 -2.29 11.71
N ILE A 28 10.31 -2.27 11.80
CA ILE A 28 9.43 -3.27 11.18
C ILE A 28 9.60 -3.25 9.66
N HIS A 29 9.57 -2.06 9.04
CA HIS A 29 9.77 -1.93 7.59
C HIS A 29 11.15 -2.41 7.13
N ARG A 30 12.21 -2.12 7.90
CA ARG A 30 13.55 -2.64 7.61
C ARG A 30 13.59 -4.17 7.64
N LYS A 31 13.01 -4.77 8.68
CA LYS A 31 12.93 -6.25 8.81
C LYS A 31 12.15 -6.86 7.64
N MET A 32 11.04 -6.26 7.23
CA MET A 32 10.26 -6.69 6.06
C MET A 32 11.11 -6.65 4.78
N ARG A 33 11.79 -5.53 4.51
CA ARG A 33 12.65 -5.37 3.34
C ARG A 33 13.79 -6.40 3.32
N GLN A 34 14.44 -6.63 4.46
CA GLN A 34 15.51 -7.62 4.59
C GLN A 34 15.02 -9.06 4.32
N ALA A 35 13.86 -9.43 4.88
CA ALA A 35 13.29 -10.76 4.68
C ALA A 35 12.90 -11.03 3.21
N LEU A 36 12.43 -10.01 2.49
CA LEU A 36 12.14 -10.11 1.06
C LEU A 36 13.42 -10.13 0.22
N ALA A 37 14.41 -9.30 0.54
CA ALA A 37 15.69 -9.26 -0.16
C ALA A 37 16.43 -10.59 -0.09
N ALA A 38 16.39 -11.27 1.06
CA ALA A 38 16.93 -12.63 1.23
C ALA A 38 16.27 -13.67 0.32
N ARG A 39 15.12 -13.35 -0.29
CA ARG A 39 14.35 -14.20 -1.22
C ARG A 39 14.36 -13.64 -2.64
N GLY A 40 15.22 -12.67 -2.94
CA GLY A 40 15.33 -12.04 -4.27
C GLY A 40 14.17 -11.10 -4.62
N ALA A 41 13.38 -10.66 -3.64
CA ALA A 41 12.30 -9.70 -3.83
C ALA A 41 12.68 -8.33 -3.25
N ALA A 42 12.21 -7.26 -3.88
CA ALA A 42 12.45 -5.89 -3.45
C ALA A 42 11.13 -5.12 -3.29
N ILE A 43 11.12 -4.16 -2.36
CA ILE A 43 10.09 -3.13 -2.23
C ILE A 43 10.78 -1.81 -2.55
N ASP A 44 10.24 -1.07 -3.51
CA ASP A 44 10.83 0.20 -3.94
C ASP A 44 10.54 1.27 -2.88
N ALA A 45 9.26 1.45 -2.50
CA ALA A 45 8.85 2.41 -1.48
C ALA A 45 7.79 1.88 -0.52
N VAL A 46 7.73 2.52 0.66
CA VAL A 46 6.69 2.28 1.66
C VAL A 46 6.09 3.63 2.06
N TYR A 47 4.81 3.83 1.76
CA TYR A 47 4.03 4.99 2.17
C TYR A 47 3.09 4.57 3.30
N CYS A 48 3.07 5.37 4.37
CA CYS A 48 2.38 5.02 5.59
C CYS A 48 1.52 6.18 6.08
N CYS A 49 0.25 5.93 6.34
CA CYS A 49 -0.63 6.84 7.05
C CYS A 49 -0.55 6.54 8.57
N PRO A 50 -0.01 7.45 9.39
CA PRO A 50 0.03 7.29 10.84
C PRO A 50 -1.23 7.82 11.55
N HIS A 51 -2.24 8.30 10.82
CA HIS A 51 -3.36 9.07 11.36
C HIS A 51 -4.63 8.24 11.64
N GLU A 52 -5.51 8.78 12.48
CA GLU A 52 -6.86 8.25 12.73
C GLU A 52 -7.80 8.49 11.55
N GLU A 53 -8.93 7.79 11.54
CA GLU A 53 -9.95 7.92 10.50
C GLU A 53 -10.58 9.33 10.47
N GLY A 54 -10.80 9.87 9.28
CA GLY A 54 -11.37 11.21 9.08
C GLY A 54 -10.41 12.39 9.34
N SER A 55 -9.15 12.13 9.70
CA SER A 55 -8.20 13.19 10.09
C SER A 55 -7.14 13.56 9.03
N CYS A 56 -7.06 12.82 7.91
CA CYS A 56 -6.17 13.15 6.79
C CYS A 56 -6.76 12.71 5.45
N SER A 57 -6.16 13.20 4.36
CA SER A 57 -6.40 12.74 2.97
C SER A 57 -5.57 11.52 2.56
N CYS A 58 -4.73 11.02 3.47
CA CYS A 58 -3.74 9.99 3.25
C CYS A 58 -4.22 8.57 3.61
N ARG A 59 -5.15 8.45 4.55
CA ARG A 59 -5.63 7.18 5.08
C ARG A 59 -6.57 6.53 4.08
N LYS A 60 -6.26 5.30 3.64
CA LYS A 60 -7.16 4.53 2.77
C LYS A 60 -8.56 4.46 3.43
N PRO A 61 -9.65 4.72 2.71
CA PRO A 61 -9.76 4.73 1.24
C PRO A 61 -9.37 6.04 0.55
N ALA A 62 -8.95 7.08 1.28
CA ALA A 62 -8.47 8.31 0.66
C ALA A 62 -7.21 8.05 -0.20
N PRO A 63 -7.06 8.74 -1.34
CA PRO A 63 -6.06 8.38 -2.35
C PRO A 63 -4.68 8.98 -2.10
N GLY A 64 -4.51 9.81 -1.06
CA GLY A 64 -3.34 10.68 -0.90
C GLY A 64 -1.99 9.95 -1.05
N LEU A 65 -1.80 8.81 -0.38
CA LEU A 65 -0.54 8.07 -0.45
C LEU A 65 -0.28 7.40 -1.80
N VAL A 66 -1.33 6.96 -2.51
CA VAL A 66 -1.17 6.38 -3.86
C VAL A 66 -0.83 7.48 -4.86
N LEU A 67 -1.46 8.66 -4.74
CA LEU A 67 -1.15 9.81 -5.58
C LEU A 67 0.24 10.38 -5.30
N GLU A 68 0.69 10.33 -4.05
CA GLU A 68 2.06 10.66 -3.68
C GLU A 68 3.05 9.70 -4.34
N ALA A 69 2.85 8.39 -4.19
CA ALA A 69 3.67 7.39 -4.86
C ALA A 69 3.69 7.55 -6.38
N ALA A 70 2.54 7.86 -6.99
CA ALA A 70 2.45 8.05 -8.43
C ALA A 70 3.25 9.26 -8.92
N ARG A 71 3.31 10.34 -8.14
CA ARG A 71 4.13 11.51 -8.46
C ARG A 71 5.61 11.24 -8.27
N ASP A 72 5.99 10.61 -7.16
CA ASP A 72 7.40 10.39 -6.81
C ASP A 72 8.10 9.41 -7.76
N PHE A 73 7.33 8.51 -8.39
CA PHE A 73 7.84 7.45 -9.27
C PHE A 73 7.32 7.52 -10.71
N ASP A 74 6.58 8.57 -11.08
CA ASP A 74 5.96 8.73 -12.41
C ASP A 74 5.13 7.50 -12.84
N ILE A 75 4.25 7.04 -11.95
CA ILE A 75 3.47 5.80 -12.14
C ILE A 75 2.20 6.08 -12.92
N ASP A 76 1.99 5.35 -14.01
CA ASP A 76 0.67 5.23 -14.63
C ASP A 76 -0.24 4.29 -13.80
N LEU A 77 -1.19 4.90 -13.10
CA LEU A 77 -2.16 4.18 -12.28
C LEU A 77 -3.10 3.29 -13.11
N ARG A 78 -3.34 3.61 -14.39
CA ARG A 78 -4.20 2.80 -15.28
C ARG A 78 -3.53 1.49 -15.71
N SER A 79 -2.20 1.46 -15.70
CA SER A 79 -1.39 0.24 -15.89
C SER A 79 -0.99 -0.42 -14.57
N SER A 80 -1.48 0.08 -13.43
CA SER A 80 -1.16 -0.44 -12.11
C SER A 80 -2.20 -1.44 -11.62
N ILE A 81 -1.80 -2.23 -10.61
CA ILE A 81 -2.65 -3.17 -9.89
C ILE A 81 -2.53 -2.86 -8.40
N LEU A 82 -3.66 -2.69 -7.72
CA LEU A 82 -3.72 -2.57 -6.27
C LEU A 82 -4.03 -3.95 -5.68
N ILE A 83 -3.17 -4.42 -4.78
CA ILE A 83 -3.33 -5.71 -4.09
C ILE A 83 -3.62 -5.43 -2.61
N GLY A 84 -4.72 -5.96 -2.09
CA GLY A 84 -5.15 -5.70 -0.71
C GLY A 84 -6.13 -6.74 -0.16
N ASP A 85 -6.47 -6.60 1.11
CA ASP A 85 -7.32 -7.55 1.85
C ASP A 85 -8.53 -6.87 2.52
N SER A 86 -8.66 -5.54 2.38
CA SER A 86 -9.68 -4.78 3.08
C SER A 86 -10.64 -4.06 2.13
N ARG A 87 -11.85 -3.79 2.62
CA ARG A 87 -12.85 -2.99 1.88
C ARG A 87 -12.29 -1.61 1.45
N ARG A 88 -11.43 -1.02 2.27
CA ARG A 88 -10.80 0.28 2.02
C ARG A 88 -9.82 0.25 0.85
N ASP A 89 -9.15 -0.89 0.63
CA ASP A 89 -8.26 -1.08 -0.52
C ASP A 89 -9.06 -1.15 -1.81
N ARG A 90 -10.19 -1.88 -1.79
CA ARG A 90 -11.12 -1.96 -2.90
C ARG A 90 -11.73 -0.60 -3.24
N GLU A 91 -12.26 0.11 -2.25
CA GLU A 91 -12.83 1.46 -2.41
C GLU A 91 -11.81 2.45 -3.01
N LEU A 92 -10.55 2.37 -2.56
CA LEU A 92 -9.45 3.17 -3.10
C LEU A 92 -9.16 2.83 -4.57
N ALA A 93 -9.04 1.53 -4.89
CA ALA A 93 -8.77 1.09 -6.25
C ALA A 93 -9.89 1.51 -7.22
N GLU A 94 -11.15 1.32 -6.80
CA GLU A 94 -12.33 1.74 -7.55
C GLU A 94 -12.36 3.27 -7.76
N GLY A 95 -12.07 4.05 -6.71
CA GLY A 95 -12.01 5.52 -6.79
C GLY A 95 -10.91 6.06 -7.70
N LEU A 96 -9.86 5.27 -7.97
CA LEU A 96 -8.74 5.65 -8.85
C LEU A 96 -8.77 4.94 -10.22
N GLY A 97 -9.76 4.05 -10.47
CA GLY A 97 -9.82 3.27 -11.71
C GLY A 97 -8.65 2.28 -11.88
N ILE A 98 -8.10 1.77 -10.77
CA ILE A 98 -7.00 0.81 -10.74
C ILE A 98 -7.59 -0.61 -10.71
N ALA A 99 -6.97 -1.57 -11.40
CA ALA A 99 -7.34 -2.97 -11.23
C ALA A 99 -7.07 -3.43 -9.79
N TYR A 100 -7.97 -4.21 -9.20
CA TYR A 100 -7.86 -4.65 -7.81
C TYR A 100 -7.74 -6.16 -7.72
N VAL A 101 -6.85 -6.65 -6.86
CA VAL A 101 -6.73 -8.07 -6.52
C VAL A 101 -6.93 -8.22 -5.02
N GLU A 102 -8.01 -8.90 -4.65
CA GLU A 102 -8.25 -9.26 -3.26
C GLU A 102 -7.41 -10.48 -2.88
N VAL A 103 -6.66 -10.36 -1.79
CA VAL A 103 -5.91 -11.47 -1.21
C VAL A 103 -6.35 -11.72 0.23
N ARG A 104 -6.49 -12.99 0.60
CA ARG A 104 -6.72 -13.41 1.99
C ARG A 104 -5.84 -14.60 2.31
N ASN A 105 -5.17 -14.56 3.45
CA ASN A 105 -4.27 -15.64 3.91
C ASN A 105 -3.26 -16.09 2.83
N GLY A 106 -2.71 -15.13 2.07
CA GLY A 106 -1.73 -15.38 1.02
C GLY A 106 -2.29 -15.99 -0.27
N ARG A 107 -3.61 -16.03 -0.45
CA ARG A 107 -4.27 -16.54 -1.67
C ARG A 107 -5.09 -15.45 -2.34
N ILE A 108 -5.11 -15.47 -3.67
CA ILE A 108 -6.03 -14.64 -4.47
C ILE A 108 -7.45 -15.13 -4.24
N VAL A 109 -8.33 -14.19 -3.90
CA VAL A 109 -9.77 -14.43 -3.69
C VAL A 109 -10.57 -13.92 -4.87
N GLU A 110 -10.25 -12.72 -5.35
CA GLU A 110 -10.95 -12.07 -6.45
C GLU A 110 -9.96 -11.24 -7.28
N ILE A 111 -10.18 -11.19 -8.59
CA ILE A 111 -9.50 -10.24 -9.49
C ILE A 111 -10.59 -9.36 -10.10
N VAL A 112 -10.55 -8.08 -9.75
CA VAL A 112 -11.47 -7.06 -10.24
C VAL A 112 -10.72 -6.24 -11.31
N PRO A 113 -11.09 -6.35 -12.59
CA PRO A 113 -10.44 -5.57 -13.64
C PRO A 113 -10.76 -4.07 -13.47
N ARG A 114 -9.90 -3.21 -14.01
CA ARG A 114 -10.18 -1.78 -14.11
C ARG A 114 -11.47 -1.55 -14.92
N ARG A 115 -12.24 -0.52 -14.54
CA ARG A 115 -13.37 -0.03 -15.34
C ARG A 115 -12.90 0.87 -16.48
#